data_AF-A0A917DKZ4-F1
#
_entry.id   AF-A0A917DKZ4-F1
#
_cell.length_a   1.000
_cell.length_b   1.000
_cell.length_c   1.000
_cell.angle_alpha   90.00
_cell.angle_beta   90.00
_cell.angle_gamma   90.00
#
_symmetry.space_group_name_H-M   'P 1'
#
loop_
_entity.id
_entity.type
_entity.pdbx_description
1 polymer ?
#
loop_
_entity_poly.entity_id
_entity_poly.type
_entity_poly.pdbx_seq_one_letter_code
_entity_poly.pdbx_strand_id
1 'polypeptide(L)'
;MTTLRTLFIILTLNIIVFSASGQVNDENIRQKVLKKGIVDSLFIFGKWTETGQTETHLKYLGQVTTKRGRTFKIVNSIWFWGLSHRATSRILVFNVRNQYVGNYYLTMTYDLPTKLKNGKLIFNNTDTNCDKKKSTIINLKNGIPKQFFRKCKDKYGDICTFNSD
;
A
#
# COMPACT_ATOMS: atom_id res chain seq x y z
N MET A 1 -50.49 42.12 38.86
CA MET A 1 -49.92 40.91 39.49
C MET A 1 -49.24 40.11 38.39
N THR A 2 -47.91 40.00 38.50
CA THR A 2 -46.97 39.08 37.81
C THR A 2 -46.92 39.04 36.27
N THR A 3 -45.89 39.72 35.76
CA THR A 3 -45.06 39.38 34.59
C THR A 3 -44.39 37.99 34.73
N LEU A 4 -43.68 37.56 33.67
CA LEU A 4 -42.83 36.35 33.52
C LEU A 4 -43.61 35.14 32.94
N ARG A 5 -43.32 34.62 31.73
CA ARG A 5 -42.06 33.97 31.37
C ARG A 5 -41.86 33.90 29.84
N THR A 6 -40.87 34.63 29.35
CA THR A 6 -40.10 34.29 28.14
C THR A 6 -39.11 33.19 28.52
N LEU A 7 -39.01 32.07 27.78
CA LEU A 7 -37.73 31.39 27.48
C LEU A 7 -37.90 30.10 26.65
N PHE A 8 -37.27 30.10 25.47
CA PHE A 8 -36.46 29.01 24.92
C PHE A 8 -37.03 27.58 24.90
N ILE A 9 -37.59 27.18 23.76
CA ILE A 9 -37.50 25.81 23.25
C ILE A 9 -36.54 25.83 22.05
N ILE A 10 -35.26 26.08 22.33
CA ILE A 10 -34.14 25.72 21.45
C ILE A 10 -33.24 24.87 22.33
N LEU A 11 -33.60 23.59 22.49
CA LEU A 11 -32.78 22.65 23.23
C LEU A 11 -32.53 21.41 22.37
N THR A 12 -31.39 21.50 21.70
CA THR A 12 -30.45 20.39 21.49
C THR A 12 -30.91 19.25 20.58
N LEU A 13 -30.89 19.51 19.27
CA LEU A 13 -30.40 18.50 18.34
C LEU A 13 -28.87 18.43 18.50
N ASN A 14 -28.41 17.79 19.59
CA ASN A 14 -27.01 17.37 19.69
C ASN A 14 -26.84 16.25 18.66
N ILE A 15 -26.54 16.65 17.42
CA ILE A 15 -25.99 15.75 16.41
C ILE A 15 -24.65 15.31 17.00
N ILE A 16 -24.66 14.14 17.62
CA ILE A 16 -23.45 13.41 17.95
C ILE A 16 -22.83 13.07 16.60
N VAL A 17 -21.95 13.93 16.12
CA VAL A 17 -21.02 13.58 15.05
C VAL A 17 -20.04 12.61 15.67
N PHE A 18 -20.43 11.33 15.71
CA PHE A 18 -19.47 10.24 15.85
C PHE A 18 -18.59 10.31 14.61
N SER A 19 -17.53 11.11 14.69
CA SER A 19 -16.39 10.99 13.79
C SER A 19 -15.77 9.63 14.08
N ALA A 20 -16.27 8.60 13.41
CA ALA A 20 -15.61 7.32 13.30
C ALA A 20 -14.32 7.55 12.51
N SER A 21 -13.26 7.98 13.20
CA SER A 21 -11.89 8.05 12.69
C SER A 21 -11.31 6.63 12.60
N GLY A 22 -11.95 5.79 11.78
CA GLY A 22 -11.66 4.36 11.63
C GLY A 22 -10.77 4.03 10.44
N GLN A 23 -10.08 5.01 9.86
CA GLN A 23 -9.01 4.77 8.89
C GLN A 23 -7.86 5.71 9.26
N VAL A 24 -6.88 5.20 10.00
CA VAL A 24 -5.66 5.96 10.33
C VAL A 24 -4.84 6.14 9.04
N ASN A 25 -5.24 7.14 8.25
CA ASN A 25 -4.44 7.92 7.33
C ASN A 25 -3.21 7.21 6.71
N ASP A 26 -3.44 6.13 5.96
CA ASP A 26 -2.41 5.42 5.19
C ASP A 26 -1.68 6.36 4.22
N GLU A 27 -2.34 7.41 3.74
CA GLU A 27 -1.72 8.39 2.85
C GLU A 27 -0.54 9.11 3.51
N ASN A 28 -0.70 9.62 4.73
CA ASN A 28 0.34 10.38 5.42
C ASN A 28 1.63 9.58 5.61
N ILE A 29 1.54 8.30 5.99
CA ILE A 29 2.73 7.46 6.17
C ILE A 29 3.41 7.15 4.83
N ARG A 30 2.64 6.94 3.76
CA ARG A 30 3.17 6.74 2.39
C ARG A 30 3.88 7.99 1.90
N GLN A 31 3.30 9.17 2.14
CA GLN A 31 3.94 10.45 1.83
C GLN A 31 5.24 10.66 2.63
N LYS A 32 5.27 10.32 3.92
CA LYS A 32 6.50 10.39 4.73
C LYS A 32 7.63 9.53 4.14
N VAL A 33 7.34 8.30 3.75
CA VAL A 33 8.32 7.38 3.14
C VAL A 33 8.80 7.92 1.79
N LEU A 34 7.89 8.34 0.91
CA LEU A 34 8.23 8.89 -0.40
C LEU A 34 9.04 10.19 -0.32
N LYS A 35 8.73 11.07 0.65
CA LYS A 35 9.47 12.32 0.89
C LYS A 35 10.88 12.07 1.43
N LYS A 36 11.06 11.04 2.27
CA LYS A 36 12.41 10.62 2.71
C LYS A 36 13.25 10.11 1.53
N GLY A 37 12.62 9.43 0.56
CA GLY A 37 13.29 9.01 -0.68
C GLY A 37 14.39 7.97 -0.51
N ILE A 38 14.52 7.36 0.68
CA ILE A 38 15.55 6.37 0.98
C ILE A 38 15.13 5.03 0.37
N VAL A 39 15.90 4.57 -0.61
CA VAL A 39 15.66 3.32 -1.32
C VAL A 39 16.01 2.13 -0.44
N ASP A 40 15.20 1.07 -0.54
CA ASP A 40 15.37 -0.21 0.11
C ASP A 40 15.35 -0.23 1.64
N SER A 41 15.04 0.89 2.29
CA SER A 41 14.80 0.95 3.74
C SER A 41 13.36 0.58 4.09
N LEU A 42 13.22 -0.25 5.13
CA LEU A 42 11.93 -0.64 5.71
C LEU A 42 11.51 0.40 6.76
N PHE A 43 10.29 0.92 6.62
CA PHE A 43 9.65 1.79 7.60
C PHE A 43 8.44 1.06 8.18
N ILE A 44 8.37 0.99 9.51
CA ILE A 44 7.28 0.33 10.24
C ILE A 44 6.49 1.42 10.98
N PHE A 45 5.18 1.41 10.81
CA PHE A 45 4.26 2.34 11.45
C PHE A 45 3.20 1.57 12.23
N GLY A 46 2.95 2.02 13.46
CA GLY A 46 2.09 1.29 14.39
C GLY A 46 2.78 0.07 14.98
N LYS A 47 2.00 -0.72 15.71
CA LYS A 47 2.40 -2.01 16.27
C LYS A 47 1.15 -2.87 16.33
N TRP A 48 1.18 -4.01 15.66
CA TRP A 48 0.04 -4.91 15.66
C TRP A 48 -0.10 -5.55 17.04
N THR A 49 -1.34 -5.72 17.50
CA THR A 49 -1.63 -6.44 18.73
C THR A 49 -2.88 -7.30 18.57
N GLU A 50 -2.98 -8.34 19.39
CA GLU A 50 -4.14 -9.23 19.45
C GLU A 50 -5.44 -8.51 19.81
N THR A 51 -5.35 -7.30 20.40
CA THR A 51 -6.48 -6.45 20.77
C THR A 51 -7.00 -5.58 19.62
N GLY A 52 -6.39 -5.64 18.43
CA GLY A 52 -6.93 -5.02 17.21
C GLY A 52 -6.14 -3.84 16.65
N GLN A 53 -4.98 -3.48 17.21
CA GLN A 53 -4.10 -2.47 16.64
C GLN A 53 -3.48 -2.98 15.33
N THR A 54 -3.16 -2.07 14.41
CA THR A 54 -2.60 -2.41 13.09
C THR A 54 -1.14 -2.00 12.97
N GLU A 55 -0.45 -2.61 12.00
CA GLU A 55 0.94 -2.29 11.68
C GLU A 55 1.11 -2.19 10.16
N THR A 56 1.80 -1.16 9.67
CA THR A 56 2.04 -0.98 8.25
C THR A 56 3.53 -0.93 7.98
N HIS A 57 3.98 -1.82 7.09
CA HIS A 57 5.34 -1.91 6.60
C HIS A 57 5.41 -1.29 5.21
N LEU A 58 6.29 -0.31 5.04
CA LEU A 58 6.49 0.38 3.77
C LEU A 58 7.97 0.31 3.38
N LYS A 59 8.24 -0.09 2.13
CA LYS A 59 9.59 -0.11 1.56
C LYS A 59 9.57 0.58 0.20
N TYR A 60 10.25 1.71 0.09
CA TYR A 60 10.42 2.40 -1.19
C TYR A 60 11.50 1.70 -2.03
N LEU A 61 11.14 1.21 -3.22
CA LEU A 61 12.06 0.48 -4.09
C LEU A 61 12.81 1.40 -5.06
N GLY A 62 12.42 2.66 -5.16
CA GLY A 62 12.98 3.62 -6.10
C GLY A 62 11.99 4.05 -7.18
N GLN A 63 12.54 4.73 -8.20
CA GLN A 63 11.76 5.26 -9.31
C GLN A 63 12.23 4.72 -10.66
N VAL A 64 11.32 4.74 -11.64
CA VAL A 64 11.58 4.36 -13.03
C VAL A 64 10.95 5.39 -13.97
N THR A 65 11.75 5.85 -14.93
CA THR A 65 11.27 6.67 -16.05
C THR A 65 11.05 5.76 -17.26
N THR A 66 9.84 5.81 -17.80
CA THR A 66 9.46 5.07 -19.01
C THR A 66 10.10 5.69 -20.24
N LYS A 67 10.17 4.94 -21.34
CA LYS A 67 10.59 5.44 -22.66
C LYS A 67 9.73 6.60 -23.17
N ARG A 68 8.51 6.75 -22.65
CA ARG A 68 7.58 7.86 -22.96
C ARG A 68 7.71 9.04 -21.97
N GLY A 69 8.77 9.08 -21.16
CA GLY A 69 9.04 10.18 -20.23
C GLY A 69 8.24 10.19 -18.92
N ARG A 70 7.26 9.30 -18.75
CA ARG A 70 6.52 9.19 -17.47
C ARG A 70 7.40 8.56 -16.39
N THR A 71 7.47 9.18 -15.22
CA THR A 71 8.22 8.67 -14.05
C THR A 71 7.27 8.14 -12.98
N PHE A 72 7.55 6.93 -12.52
CA PHE A 72 6.82 6.24 -11.46
C PHE A 72 7.73 5.93 -10.27
N LYS A 73 7.18 6.01 -9.06
CA LYS A 73 7.80 5.61 -7.80
C LYS A 73 7.11 4.34 -7.30
N ILE A 74 7.88 3.34 -6.90
CA ILE A 74 7.37 2.01 -6.54
C ILE A 74 7.59 1.78 -5.04
N VAL A 75 6.53 1.40 -4.33
CA VAL A 75 6.57 1.14 -2.89
C VAL A 75 5.92 -0.22 -2.62
N ASN A 76 6.61 -1.08 -1.87
CA ASN A 76 5.98 -2.26 -1.28
C ASN A 76 5.24 -1.85 -0.01
N SER A 77 4.03 -2.37 0.16
CA SER A 77 3.18 -2.12 1.31
C SER A 77 2.66 -3.44 1.85
N ILE A 78 2.82 -3.64 3.16
CA ILE A 78 2.13 -4.70 3.90
C ILE A 78 1.36 -4.00 5.02
N TRP A 79 0.06 -4.24 5.09
CA TRP A 79 -0.76 -3.80 6.20
C TRP A 79 -1.20 -5.02 7.00
N PHE A 80 -0.77 -5.10 8.25
CA PHE A 80 -1.15 -6.11 9.21
C PHE A 80 -2.34 -5.64 10.05
N TRP A 81 -3.41 -6.44 10.08
CA TRP A 81 -4.68 -6.05 10.67
C TRP A 81 -5.50 -7.23 11.20
N GLY A 82 -6.51 -6.89 12.00
CA GLY A 82 -7.45 -7.84 12.58
C GLY A 82 -6.82 -8.71 13.68
N LEU A 83 -7.67 -9.43 14.41
CA LEU A 83 -7.26 -10.22 15.58
C LEU A 83 -6.38 -11.43 15.23
N SER A 84 -6.40 -11.87 13.97
CA SER A 84 -5.62 -13.03 13.48
C SER A 84 -4.34 -12.64 12.72
N HIS A 85 -3.85 -11.41 12.90
CA HIS A 85 -2.64 -10.92 12.25
C HIS A 85 -2.64 -11.08 10.72
N ARG A 86 -3.78 -10.75 10.08
CA ARG A 86 -3.93 -10.84 8.62
C ARG A 86 -3.05 -9.81 7.94
N ALA A 87 -2.63 -10.08 6.71
CA ALA A 87 -1.80 -9.18 5.93
C ALA A 87 -2.46 -8.83 4.58
N THR A 88 -2.49 -7.55 4.25
CA THR A 88 -2.81 -7.05 2.90
C THR A 88 -1.53 -6.58 2.25
N SER A 89 -1.10 -7.26 1.19
CA SER A 89 0.14 -6.96 0.47
C SER A 89 -0.15 -6.25 -0.86
N ARG A 90 0.53 -5.12 -1.09
CA ARG A 90 0.37 -4.32 -2.31
C ARG A 90 1.70 -3.80 -2.84
N ILE A 91 1.84 -3.79 -4.17
CA ILE A 91 2.83 -2.96 -4.86
C ILE A 91 2.11 -1.65 -5.20
N LEU A 92 2.47 -0.57 -4.53
CA LEU A 92 1.89 0.75 -4.74
C LEU A 92 2.70 1.52 -5.79
N VAL A 93 2.00 2.19 -6.70
CA VAL A 93 2.58 3.01 -7.75
C VAL A 93 2.18 4.46 -7.53
N PHE A 94 3.18 5.34 -7.55
CA PHE A 94 3.01 6.78 -7.45
C PHE A 94 3.64 7.48 -8.65
N ASN A 95 3.19 8.69 -8.96
CA ASN A 95 3.86 9.54 -9.94
C ASN A 95 5.01 10.33 -9.29
N VAL A 96 5.71 11.16 -10.08
CA VAL A 96 6.84 11.97 -9.60
C VAL A 96 6.47 12.93 -8.46
N ARG A 97 5.21 13.39 -8.43
CA ARG A 97 4.64 14.29 -7.40
C ARG A 97 4.15 13.54 -6.16
N ASN A 98 4.49 12.25 -6.02
CA ASN A 98 4.00 11.35 -4.97
C ASN A 98 2.47 11.17 -4.96
N GLN A 99 1.79 11.45 -6.06
CA GLN A 99 0.35 11.18 -6.15
C GLN A 99 0.16 9.71 -6.50
N TYR A 100 -0.77 9.06 -5.83
CA TYR A 100 -1.08 7.66 -6.05
C TYR A 100 -1.65 7.46 -7.46
N VAL A 101 -1.22 6.38 -8.12
CA VAL A 101 -1.62 6.02 -9.50
C VAL A 101 -2.40 4.72 -9.53
N GLY A 102 -2.19 3.85 -8.53
CA GLY A 102 -2.79 2.52 -8.48
C GLY A 102 -1.87 1.50 -7.83
N ASN A 103 -2.27 0.24 -7.88
CA ASN A 103 -1.55 -0.84 -7.21
C ASN A 103 -1.73 -2.21 -7.87
N TYR A 104 -0.88 -3.14 -7.45
CA TYR A 104 -1.12 -4.58 -7.59
C TYR A 104 -1.40 -5.16 -6.21
N TYR A 105 -2.51 -5.87 -6.07
CA TYR A 105 -2.74 -6.74 -4.92
C TYR A 105 -1.94 -8.02 -5.08
N LEU A 106 -1.37 -8.49 -3.98
CA LEU A 106 -0.64 -9.75 -3.91
C LEU A 106 -1.23 -10.61 -2.80
N THR A 107 -1.18 -11.92 -3.00
CA THR A 107 -1.74 -12.91 -2.08
C THR A 107 -0.98 -12.94 -0.77
N MET A 108 0.35 -13.02 -0.84
CA MET A 108 1.21 -13.20 0.33
C MET A 108 2.25 -12.09 0.46
N THR A 109 2.77 -11.90 1.67
CA THR A 109 3.79 -10.87 1.97
C THR A 109 5.11 -11.15 1.25
N TYR A 110 5.47 -12.42 1.09
CA TYR A 110 6.64 -12.86 0.35
C TYR A 110 6.47 -12.79 -1.18
N ASP A 111 5.30 -12.38 -1.67
CA ASP A 111 5.06 -12.18 -3.09
C ASP A 111 5.54 -10.83 -3.60
N LEU A 112 5.85 -9.91 -2.69
CA LEU A 112 6.34 -8.58 -3.01
C LEU A 112 7.70 -8.63 -3.73
N PRO A 113 7.95 -7.71 -4.67
CA PRO A 113 9.22 -7.63 -5.37
C PRO A 113 10.34 -7.29 -4.41
N THR A 114 11.52 -7.86 -4.62
CA THR A 114 12.67 -7.65 -3.73
C THR A 114 13.32 -6.29 -3.95
N LYS A 115 13.36 -5.82 -5.21
CA LYS A 115 13.98 -4.56 -5.61
C LYS A 115 13.54 -4.08 -7.00
N LEU A 116 13.79 -2.80 -7.26
CA LEU A 116 13.74 -2.20 -8.60
C LEU A 116 15.17 -1.86 -9.03
N LYS A 117 15.64 -2.45 -10.13
CA LYS A 117 16.98 -2.17 -10.66
C LYS A 117 16.93 -1.94 -12.16
N ASN A 118 17.49 -0.82 -12.63
CA ASN A 118 17.55 -0.46 -14.05
C ASN A 118 16.18 -0.48 -14.75
N GLY A 119 15.13 -0.05 -14.04
CA GLY A 119 13.74 -0.06 -14.53
C GLY A 119 13.10 -1.45 -14.61
N LYS A 120 13.75 -2.48 -14.04
CA LYS A 120 13.22 -3.83 -13.91
C LYS A 120 12.82 -4.10 -12.47
N LEU A 121 11.55 -4.43 -12.27
CA LEU A 121 11.01 -4.88 -10.99
C LEU A 121 11.30 -6.38 -10.84
N ILE A 122 12.04 -6.75 -9.82
CA ILE A 122 12.58 -8.10 -9.66
C ILE A 122 11.88 -8.78 -8.48
N PHE A 123 11.36 -9.97 -8.73
CA PHE A 123 10.73 -10.84 -7.75
C PHE A 123 11.61 -12.08 -7.60
N ASN A 124 12.08 -12.32 -6.38
CA ASN A 124 12.74 -13.57 -6.03
C ASN A 124 11.78 -14.40 -5.20
N ASN A 125 11.74 -15.71 -5.44
CA ASN A 125 10.93 -16.62 -4.67
C ASN A 125 11.62 -16.91 -3.33
N THR A 126 11.00 -16.46 -2.23
CA THR A 126 11.46 -16.74 -0.87
C THR A 126 10.61 -17.80 -0.16
N ASP A 127 9.40 -18.07 -0.65
CA ASP A 127 8.56 -19.19 -0.19
C ASP A 127 9.26 -20.53 -0.41
N THR A 128 9.14 -21.43 0.56
CA THR A 128 9.65 -22.81 0.49
C THR A 128 8.91 -23.66 -0.55
N ASN A 129 7.67 -23.30 -0.89
CA ASN A 129 6.87 -24.02 -1.89
C ASN A 129 7.16 -23.60 -3.33
N CYS A 130 7.82 -22.46 -3.52
CA CYS A 130 8.23 -21.97 -4.83
C CYS A 130 9.69 -22.34 -5.17
N ASP A 131 10.00 -22.40 -6.46
CA ASP A 131 11.37 -22.63 -6.92
C ASP A 131 12.22 -21.37 -6.68
N LYS A 132 13.13 -21.46 -5.71
CA LYS A 132 14.05 -20.38 -5.31
C LYS A 132 15.04 -19.97 -6.42
N LYS A 133 15.27 -20.83 -7.42
CA LYS A 133 16.13 -20.52 -8.57
C LYS A 133 15.39 -19.70 -9.63
N LYS A 134 14.06 -19.65 -9.58
CA LYS A 134 13.25 -18.83 -10.49
C LYS A 134 13.08 -17.43 -9.95
N SER A 135 13.11 -16.47 -10.87
CA SER A 135 12.76 -15.08 -10.61
C SER A 135 11.77 -14.60 -11.68
N THR A 136 10.92 -13.66 -11.28
CA THR A 136 10.09 -12.90 -12.23
C THR A 136 10.68 -11.52 -12.39
N ILE A 137 10.84 -11.06 -13.63
CA ILE A 137 11.42 -9.76 -13.95
C ILE A 137 10.45 -9.01 -14.84
N ILE A 138 9.95 -7.88 -14.35
CA ILE A 138 8.99 -7.04 -15.07
C ILE A 138 9.69 -5.75 -15.50
N ASN A 139 9.71 -5.48 -16.81
CA ASN A 139 10.33 -4.27 -17.34
C ASN A 139 9.34 -3.09 -17.34
N LEU A 140 9.50 -2.18 -16.38
CA LEU A 140 8.66 -1.01 -16.23
C LEU A 140 9.05 0.15 -17.16
N LYS A 141 10.15 0.05 -17.92
CA LYS A 141 10.53 1.10 -18.90
C LYS A 141 9.51 1.24 -20.03
N ASN A 142 8.72 0.21 -20.31
CA ASN A 142 7.67 0.26 -21.32
C ASN A 142 6.32 0.77 -20.76
N GLY A 143 6.24 1.10 -19.46
CA GLY A 143 5.00 1.46 -18.77
C GLY A 143 4.69 0.50 -17.62
N ILE A 144 3.66 0.84 -16.85
CA ILE A 144 3.09 -0.07 -15.84
C ILE A 144 2.20 -1.08 -16.59
N PRO A 145 2.53 -2.38 -16.59
CA PRO A 145 1.73 -3.37 -17.30
C PRO A 145 0.34 -3.50 -16.67
N LYS A 146 -0.70 -3.74 -17.47
CA LYS A 146 -2.03 -4.04 -16.91
C LYS A 146 -2.03 -5.33 -16.09
N GLN A 147 -1.20 -6.29 -16.50
CA GLN A 147 -1.11 -7.60 -15.89
C GLN A 147 0.27 -8.21 -16.12
N PHE A 148 0.75 -9.04 -15.19
CA PHE A 148 1.89 -9.91 -15.43
C PHE A 148 1.74 -11.24 -14.69
N PHE A 149 2.52 -12.24 -15.11
CA PHE A 149 2.56 -13.55 -14.47
C PHE A 149 3.79 -13.66 -13.57
N ARG A 150 3.57 -13.86 -12.26
CA ARG A 150 4.60 -14.10 -11.26
C ARG A 150 4.83 -15.61 -11.14
N LYS A 151 5.98 -16.07 -11.61
CA LYS A 151 6.37 -17.49 -11.60
C LYS A 151 6.70 -17.96 -10.19
N CYS A 152 6.09 -19.07 -9.76
CA CYS A 152 6.41 -19.75 -8.50
C CYS A 152 7.18 -21.05 -8.76
N LYS A 153 6.54 -22.06 -9.36
CA LYS A 153 7.12 -23.39 -9.63
C LYS A 153 6.62 -23.93 -10.96
N ASP A 154 7.50 -24.50 -11.78
CA ASP A 154 7.14 -25.01 -13.12
C ASP A 154 6.34 -23.99 -13.95
N LYS A 155 5.10 -24.32 -14.30
CA LYS A 155 4.13 -23.46 -15.00
C LYS A 155 3.15 -22.73 -14.05
N TYR A 156 3.26 -22.95 -12.75
CA TYR A 156 2.41 -22.38 -11.71
C TYR A 156 2.95 -21.06 -11.19
N GLY A 157 2.02 -20.21 -10.76
CA GLY A 157 2.28 -18.86 -10.33
C GLY A 157 1.01 -18.04 -10.31
N ASP A 158 1.16 -16.76 -10.05
CA ASP A 158 0.06 -15.83 -9.85
C ASP A 158 -0.07 -14.87 -11.02
N ILE A 159 -1.32 -14.55 -11.35
CA ILE A 159 -1.62 -13.41 -12.20
C ILE A 159 -1.74 -12.17 -11.30
N CYS A 160 -0.86 -11.19 -11.52
CA CYS A 160 -0.92 -9.91 -10.84
C CYS A 160 -1.56 -8.88 -11.77
N THR A 161 -2.68 -8.31 -11.36
CA THR A 161 -3.44 -7.32 -12.15
C THR A 161 -3.31 -5.93 -11.53
N PHE A 162 -3.02 -4.94 -12.37
CA PHE A 162 -2.96 -3.55 -11.97
C PHE A 162 -4.36 -2.96 -11.82
N ASN A 163 -4.65 -2.38 -10.67
CA ASN A 163 -5.84 -1.60 -10.41
C ASN A 163 -5.45 -0.13 -10.34
N SER A 164 -5.93 0.66 -11.30
CA SER A 164 -5.78 2.11 -11.32
C SER A 164 -6.89 2.77 -10.50
N ASP A 165 -6.54 3.79 -9.74
CA ASP A 165 -7.52 4.72 -9.17
C ASP A 165 -8.03 5.71 -10.22
#